data_AF-A0A9P9I3C5-F1
#
_entry.id   AF-A0A9P9I3C5-F1
#
_cell.length_a   1.000
_cell.length_b   1.000
_cell.length_c   1.000
_cell.angle_alpha   90.00
_cell.angle_beta   90.00
_cell.angle_gamma   90.00
#
_symmetry.space_group_name_H-M   'P 1'
#
loop_
_entity.id
_entity.type
_entity.pdbx_description
1 polymer ?
#
loop_
_entity_poly.entity_id
_entity_poly.type
_entity_poly.pdbx_seq_one_letter_code
_entity_poly.pdbx_strand_id
1 'polypeptide(L)'
;MKTFFALVAAACASMVSAHGVIQDFTANGKSYKGPGPVEETMPALPDSPIRQVYSNGPVKDLKSGDMACGIGSVNVTTQGVAEVSAGSEISFQFGDWPHPEGPVTTYLGKCPGSADTCDGTTLKWFKISEGGYDPASNTWYQGNVLVAGKPVTTTIPAGLENGVYLARLEIVALHLAATEGGAEFYISCTQIKVVDGGSAAPSGDMLVSFPGAYKPTDPGFLVDIYTNFHSYSYPGPPMFTGGDSSPAPQDPPTQDPTETGGSSGEETATATPTPTPQDPSSDPTQPPSQPTKPPSSCSRQSRRRSRHRRRAY
;
A
#
# COMPACT_ATOMS: atom_id res chain seq x y z
N MET A 1 54.71 -26.92 25.48
CA MET A 1 53.49 -26.08 25.48
C MET A 1 53.66 -25.00 24.43
N LYS A 2 52.75 -24.93 23.44
CA LYS A 2 52.40 -23.76 22.62
C LYS A 2 51.36 -24.22 21.59
N THR A 3 50.10 -24.22 22.02
CA THR A 3 48.92 -24.46 21.21
C THR A 3 48.66 -23.25 20.31
N PHE A 4 48.68 -23.45 18.99
CA PHE A 4 48.17 -22.47 18.03
C PHE A 4 46.65 -22.64 17.94
N PHE A 5 45.90 -21.64 18.41
CA PHE A 5 44.47 -21.49 18.09
C PHE A 5 44.37 -20.77 16.75
N ALA A 6 43.95 -21.48 15.70
CA ALA A 6 43.52 -20.86 14.45
C ALA A 6 42.07 -20.40 14.63
N LEU A 7 41.87 -19.08 14.69
CA LEU A 7 40.55 -18.45 14.76
C LEU A 7 40.00 -18.38 13.33
N VAL A 8 39.07 -19.27 12.98
CA VAL A 8 38.31 -19.18 11.72
C VAL A 8 37.24 -18.11 11.90
N ALA A 9 37.50 -16.90 11.39
CA ALA A 9 36.47 -15.88 11.25
C ALA A 9 35.57 -16.25 10.06
N ALA A 10 34.42 -16.85 10.34
CA ALA A 10 33.35 -16.99 9.35
C ALA A 10 32.70 -15.62 9.15
N ALA A 11 33.14 -14.89 8.13
CA ALA A 11 32.41 -13.72 7.64
C ALA A 11 31.12 -14.23 6.97
N CYS A 12 30.03 -14.30 7.72
CA CYS A 12 28.70 -14.32 7.13
C CYS A 12 28.49 -12.95 6.48
N ALA A 13 28.75 -12.84 5.18
CA ALA A 13 28.20 -11.75 4.39
C ALA A 13 26.67 -11.91 4.44
N SER A 14 26.02 -11.20 5.36
CA SER A 14 24.59 -10.95 5.26
C SER A 14 24.40 -10.19 3.95
N MET A 15 23.96 -10.89 2.90
CA MET A 15 23.37 -10.23 1.75
C MET A 15 22.06 -9.62 2.24
N VAL A 16 22.15 -8.44 2.87
CA VAL A 16 20.97 -7.63 3.14
C VAL A 16 20.57 -7.11 1.77
N SER A 17 19.54 -7.70 1.18
CA SER A 17 18.91 -7.19 -0.04
C SER A 17 18.14 -5.92 0.34
N ALA A 18 18.88 -4.84 0.62
CA ALA A 18 18.37 -3.61 1.20
C ALA A 18 17.73 -2.70 0.14
N HIS A 19 17.08 -3.25 -0.89
CA HIS A 19 16.44 -2.46 -1.94
C HIS A 19 15.06 -3.07 -2.18
N GLY A 20 14.02 -2.24 -2.17
CA GLY A 20 12.70 -2.66 -1.69
C GLY A 20 11.68 -2.95 -2.78
N VAL A 21 11.16 -4.18 -2.78
CA VAL A 21 9.85 -4.53 -3.34
C VAL A 21 8.84 -4.71 -2.20
N ILE A 22 7.56 -4.53 -2.49
CA ILE A 22 6.49 -4.79 -1.50
C ILE A 22 6.49 -6.29 -1.16
N GLN A 23 6.60 -6.61 0.13
CA GLN A 23 6.54 -7.97 0.67
C GLN A 23 5.11 -8.38 1.02
N ASP A 24 4.34 -7.45 1.56
CA ASP A 24 2.93 -7.65 1.88
C ASP A 24 2.12 -6.39 1.56
N PHE A 25 0.97 -6.58 0.93
CA PHE A 25 -0.07 -5.58 0.80
C PHE A 25 -1.26 -5.97 1.67
N THR A 26 -1.79 -5.05 2.47
CA THR A 26 -3.00 -5.29 3.27
C THR A 26 -4.10 -4.32 2.89
N ALA A 27 -5.30 -4.87 2.73
CA ALA A 27 -6.54 -4.15 2.42
C ALA A 27 -7.73 -4.87 3.04
N ASN A 28 -8.67 -4.14 3.64
CA ASN A 28 -9.89 -4.71 4.23
C ASN A 28 -9.63 -5.91 5.16
N GLY A 29 -8.54 -5.85 5.94
CA GLY A 29 -8.12 -6.93 6.85
C GLY A 29 -7.53 -8.18 6.18
N LYS A 30 -7.37 -8.19 4.84
CA LYS A 30 -6.74 -9.27 4.08
C LYS A 30 -5.32 -8.88 3.68
N SER A 31 -4.36 -9.78 3.95
CA SER A 31 -2.96 -9.65 3.51
C SER A 31 -2.72 -10.43 2.23
N TYR A 32 -1.92 -9.85 1.34
CA TYR A 32 -1.53 -10.38 0.05
C TYR A 32 0.00 -10.39 -0.05
N LYS A 33 0.58 -11.56 -0.31
CA LYS A 33 2.04 -11.70 -0.42
C LYS A 33 2.53 -11.10 -1.73
N GLY A 34 3.63 -10.36 -1.66
CA GLY A 34 4.32 -9.84 -2.83
C GLY A 34 4.99 -10.94 -3.63
N PRO A 35 5.06 -10.81 -4.96
CA PRO A 35 5.67 -11.83 -5.83
C PRO A 35 7.20 -11.86 -5.76
N GLY A 36 7.84 -10.94 -5.03
CA GLY A 36 9.28 -10.71 -5.11
C GLY A 36 9.70 -10.16 -6.49
N PRO A 37 11.00 -9.91 -6.71
CA PRO A 37 11.50 -9.71 -8.08
C PRO A 37 11.37 -11.00 -8.89
N VAL A 38 11.40 -10.91 -10.23
CA VAL A 38 11.42 -12.10 -11.09
C VAL A 38 12.70 -12.91 -10.81
N GLU A 39 12.51 -14.15 -10.36
CA GLU A 39 13.54 -15.17 -10.35
C GLU A 39 13.48 -15.96 -11.67
N GLU A 40 14.63 -16.39 -12.21
CA GLU A 40 14.75 -17.10 -13.50
C GLU A 40 13.86 -18.37 -13.61
N THR A 41 13.33 -18.87 -12.49
CA THR A 41 12.55 -20.12 -12.40
C THR A 41 11.08 -19.93 -12.02
N MET A 42 10.42 -18.84 -12.43
CA MET A 42 8.97 -18.62 -12.19
C MET A 42 8.13 -19.00 -13.43
N PRO A 43 7.68 -20.27 -13.58
CA PRO A 43 6.89 -20.71 -14.74
C PRO A 43 5.40 -20.32 -14.70
N ALA A 44 4.91 -19.75 -13.59
CA ALA A 44 3.51 -19.36 -13.43
C ALA A 44 3.41 -17.89 -13.00
N LEU A 45 2.38 -17.18 -13.49
CA LEU A 45 2.07 -15.82 -13.05
C LEU A 45 1.83 -15.82 -11.54
N PRO A 46 2.35 -14.83 -10.79
CA PRO A 46 2.13 -14.79 -9.35
C PRO A 46 0.65 -14.50 -9.04
N ASP A 47 0.10 -15.24 -8.08
CA ASP A 47 -1.21 -14.99 -7.47
C ASP A 47 -1.05 -13.88 -6.41
N SER A 48 -0.94 -12.66 -6.89
CA SER A 48 -0.76 -11.45 -6.09
C SER A 48 -1.28 -10.21 -6.81
N PRO A 49 -2.04 -9.34 -6.11
CA PRO A 49 -2.40 -8.03 -6.66
C PRO A 49 -1.16 -7.14 -6.85
N ILE A 50 -0.05 -7.40 -6.18
CA ILE A 50 1.19 -6.63 -6.36
C ILE A 50 1.82 -7.04 -7.68
N ARG A 51 2.09 -6.06 -8.55
CA ARG A 51 2.75 -6.30 -9.82
C ARG A 51 4.22 -6.64 -9.62
N GLN A 52 4.67 -7.67 -10.31
CA GLN A 52 6.05 -8.12 -10.25
C GLN A 52 6.97 -7.13 -10.96
N VAL A 53 8.21 -7.07 -10.51
CA VAL A 53 9.30 -6.28 -11.10
C VAL A 53 10.49 -7.19 -11.38
N TYR A 54 11.37 -6.83 -12.30
CA TYR A 54 12.59 -7.60 -12.61
C TYR A 54 13.74 -7.31 -11.66
N SER A 55 13.70 -6.17 -10.99
CA SER A 55 14.77 -5.71 -10.13
C SER A 55 14.16 -4.97 -8.95
N ASN A 56 14.82 -5.08 -7.80
CA ASN A 56 14.52 -4.28 -6.63
C ASN A 56 15.32 -2.97 -6.59
N GLY A 57 16.19 -2.73 -7.57
CA GLY A 57 16.94 -1.49 -7.71
C GLY A 57 16.09 -0.31 -8.23
N PRO A 58 16.67 0.90 -8.28
CA PRO A 58 15.94 2.09 -8.64
C PRO A 58 15.79 2.27 -10.15
N VAL A 59 14.66 2.85 -10.55
CA VAL A 59 14.50 3.51 -11.85
C VAL A 59 15.22 4.86 -11.76
N LYS A 60 16.13 5.13 -12.71
CA LYS A 60 16.85 6.41 -12.80
C LYS A 60 16.51 7.22 -14.05
N ASP A 61 16.03 6.56 -15.10
CA ASP A 61 15.57 7.24 -16.31
C ASP A 61 14.10 7.63 -16.17
N LEU A 62 13.85 8.92 -15.94
CA LEU A 62 12.51 9.51 -15.81
C LEU A 62 11.68 9.41 -17.10
N LYS A 63 12.29 9.09 -18.24
CA LYS A 63 11.60 8.86 -19.52
C LYS A 63 11.23 7.40 -19.76
N SER A 64 11.71 6.47 -18.91
CA SER A 64 11.40 5.04 -19.04
C SER A 64 9.93 4.76 -18.73
N GLY A 65 9.35 3.77 -19.43
CA GLY A 65 8.05 3.18 -19.09
C GLY A 65 8.04 2.57 -17.68
N ASP A 66 9.21 2.19 -17.15
CA ASP A 66 9.36 1.67 -15.78
C ASP A 66 8.93 2.69 -14.72
N MET A 67 8.88 3.99 -15.05
CA MET A 67 8.35 5.01 -14.14
C MET A 67 6.87 4.77 -13.77
N ALA A 68 6.11 4.01 -14.55
CA ALA A 68 4.72 3.72 -14.21
C ALA A 68 4.61 2.73 -13.02
N CYS A 69 5.30 1.59 -13.10
CA CYS A 69 5.09 0.47 -12.18
C CYS A 69 6.35 -0.25 -11.68
N GLY A 70 7.53 0.29 -11.95
CA GLY A 70 8.82 -0.32 -11.60
C GLY A 70 9.43 -1.14 -12.74
N ILE A 71 10.71 -1.48 -12.57
CA ILE A 71 11.57 -2.07 -13.62
C ILE A 71 10.95 -3.35 -14.18
N GLY A 72 10.64 -3.34 -15.49
CA GLY A 72 10.15 -4.49 -16.22
C GLY A 72 8.71 -4.90 -15.89
N SER A 73 8.02 -4.19 -14.99
CA SER A 73 6.67 -4.54 -14.55
C SER A 73 5.65 -4.50 -15.69
N VAL A 74 5.86 -3.63 -16.68
CA VAL A 74 5.01 -3.54 -17.88
C VAL A 74 5.02 -4.82 -18.72
N ASN A 75 6.01 -5.70 -18.54
CA ASN A 75 6.15 -6.94 -19.28
C ASN A 75 5.61 -8.16 -18.52
N VAL A 76 5.08 -7.98 -17.31
CA VAL A 76 4.59 -9.07 -16.46
C VAL A 76 3.17 -8.79 -16.02
N THR A 77 2.26 -9.68 -16.42
CA THR A 77 0.88 -9.67 -15.92
C THR A 77 0.82 -10.42 -14.59
N THR A 78 0.34 -9.79 -13.52
CA THR A 78 0.08 -10.50 -12.25
C THR A 78 -1.39 -10.85 -12.12
N GLN A 79 -1.67 -12.01 -11.52
CA GLN A 79 -3.04 -12.44 -11.26
C GLN A 79 -3.49 -11.90 -9.91
N GLY A 80 -4.75 -11.47 -9.83
CA GLY A 80 -5.37 -11.07 -8.56
C GLY A 80 -5.60 -9.57 -8.45
N VAL A 81 -6.69 -9.25 -7.75
CA VAL A 81 -7.11 -7.87 -7.48
C VAL A 81 -7.51 -7.82 -6.01
N ALA A 82 -7.02 -6.83 -5.28
CA ALA A 82 -7.45 -6.60 -3.90
C ALA A 82 -8.69 -5.71 -3.90
N GLU A 83 -9.78 -6.18 -3.29
CA GLU A 83 -10.95 -5.33 -3.05
C GLU A 83 -10.64 -4.38 -1.89
N VAL A 84 -10.91 -3.09 -2.09
CA VAL A 84 -10.69 -2.01 -1.11
C VAL A 84 -11.98 -1.19 -1.01
N SER A 85 -12.43 -0.86 0.19
CA SER A 85 -13.55 0.07 0.33
C SER A 85 -13.02 1.51 0.30
N ALA A 86 -13.71 2.43 -0.36
CA ALA A 86 -13.38 3.85 -0.26
C ALA A 86 -13.43 4.30 1.22
N GLY A 87 -12.51 5.17 1.62
CA GLY A 87 -12.34 5.59 3.02
C GLY A 87 -11.60 4.57 3.91
N SER A 88 -11.30 3.37 3.42
CA SER A 88 -10.50 2.39 4.15
C SER A 88 -9.00 2.65 4.00
N GLU A 89 -8.22 2.22 5.00
CA GLU A 89 -6.77 2.22 4.94
C GLU A 89 -6.26 1.00 4.15
N ILE A 90 -5.24 1.23 3.32
CA ILE A 90 -4.40 0.20 2.71
C ILE A 90 -2.96 0.37 3.21
N SER A 91 -2.21 -0.73 3.27
CA SER A 91 -0.83 -0.68 3.76
C SER A 91 0.13 -1.49 2.90
N PHE A 92 1.33 -0.94 2.70
CA PHE A 92 2.42 -1.53 1.94
C PHE A 92 3.60 -1.83 2.87
N GLN A 93 3.87 -3.11 3.10
CA GLN A 93 5.02 -3.56 3.89
C GLN A 93 6.20 -3.84 2.97
N PHE A 94 7.35 -3.27 3.32
CA PHE A 94 8.63 -3.55 2.67
C PHE A 94 9.49 -4.44 3.56
N GLY A 95 10.53 -5.03 2.97
CA GLY A 95 11.64 -5.61 3.73
C GLY A 95 12.53 -4.52 4.33
N ASP A 96 13.75 -4.90 4.69
CA ASP A 96 14.73 -3.95 5.22
C ASP A 96 15.00 -2.82 4.21
N TRP A 97 14.78 -1.58 4.66
CA TRP A 97 15.00 -0.37 3.86
C TRP A 97 16.18 0.42 4.43
N PRO A 98 17.21 0.77 3.63
CA PRO A 98 18.45 1.35 4.14
C PRO A 98 18.49 2.88 4.00
N HIS A 99 17.58 3.48 3.24
CA HIS A 99 17.64 4.89 2.87
C HIS A 99 16.67 5.69 3.76
N PRO A 100 17.15 6.43 4.77
CA PRO A 100 16.25 7.19 5.61
C PRO A 100 15.72 8.45 4.94
N GLU A 101 16.37 8.97 3.88
CA GLU A 101 16.04 10.27 3.29
C GLU A 101 15.25 10.21 1.99
N GLY A 102 14.10 10.89 2.02
CA GLY A 102 13.30 11.22 0.85
C GLY A 102 11.80 11.03 1.06
N PRO A 103 10.98 11.38 0.06
CA PRO A 103 9.53 11.22 0.14
C PRO A 103 9.08 9.78 -0.16
N VAL A 104 7.84 9.50 0.25
CA VAL A 104 7.04 8.37 -0.20
C VAL A 104 5.70 8.90 -0.68
N THR A 105 5.27 8.50 -1.88
CA THR A 105 4.04 9.01 -2.50
C THR A 105 3.19 7.85 -3.00
N THR A 106 1.87 7.94 -2.80
CA THR A 106 0.92 6.99 -3.38
C THR A 106 0.05 7.70 -4.41
N TYR A 107 -0.05 7.09 -5.58
CA TYR A 107 -0.92 7.49 -6.67
C TYR A 107 -1.95 6.40 -6.96
N LEU A 108 -3.09 6.80 -7.51
CA LEU A 108 -4.03 5.88 -8.15
C LEU A 108 -4.15 6.22 -9.63
N GLY A 109 -4.37 5.22 -10.47
CA GLY A 109 -4.71 5.37 -11.88
C GLY A 109 -5.87 4.43 -12.23
N LYS A 110 -6.97 4.98 -12.77
CA LYS A 110 -8.16 4.19 -13.11
C LYS A 110 -7.90 3.37 -14.37
N CYS A 111 -8.12 2.06 -14.29
CA CYS A 111 -8.01 1.17 -15.44
C CYS A 111 -9.25 1.29 -16.35
N PRO A 112 -9.08 1.28 -17.68
CA PRO A 112 -10.21 1.31 -18.62
C PRO A 112 -10.99 -0.02 -18.65
N GLY A 113 -10.42 -1.09 -18.08
CA GLY A 113 -10.99 -2.42 -18.05
C GLY A 113 -10.43 -3.23 -16.88
N SER A 114 -10.06 -4.49 -17.14
CA SER A 114 -9.54 -5.39 -16.12
C SER A 114 -8.12 -4.99 -15.65
N ALA A 115 -7.78 -5.33 -14.41
CA ALA A 115 -6.52 -4.91 -13.81
C ALA A 115 -5.30 -5.59 -14.46
N ASP A 116 -5.45 -6.84 -14.89
CA ASP A 116 -4.41 -7.68 -15.48
C ASP A 116 -3.94 -7.20 -16.86
N THR A 117 -4.81 -6.51 -17.61
CA THR A 117 -4.49 -5.93 -18.93
C THR A 117 -4.22 -4.44 -18.90
N CYS A 118 -4.27 -3.83 -17.71
CA CYS A 118 -4.15 -2.38 -17.52
C CYS A 118 -2.69 -1.92 -17.72
N ASP A 119 -2.41 -1.16 -18.77
CA ASP A 119 -1.09 -0.58 -19.01
C ASP A 119 -0.89 0.72 -18.22
N GLY A 120 -0.05 0.66 -17.19
CA GLY A 120 0.26 1.79 -16.32
C GLY A 120 0.83 3.02 -17.05
N THR A 121 1.50 2.82 -18.20
CA THR A 121 2.09 3.92 -18.98
C THR A 121 1.05 4.77 -19.70
N THR A 122 -0.16 4.23 -19.87
CA THR A 122 -1.29 4.91 -20.55
C THR A 122 -2.22 5.64 -19.57
N LEU A 123 -2.07 5.39 -18.26
CA LEU A 123 -2.99 5.89 -17.26
C LEU A 123 -2.81 7.39 -16.98
N LYS A 124 -3.90 7.97 -16.48
CA LYS A 124 -3.90 9.26 -15.82
C LYS A 124 -3.85 9.02 -14.32
N TRP A 125 -2.73 9.38 -13.73
CA TRP A 125 -2.40 9.16 -12.33
C TRP A 125 -2.75 10.40 -11.51
N PHE A 126 -3.27 10.18 -10.31
CA PHE A 126 -3.54 11.24 -9.34
C PHE A 126 -2.99 10.85 -7.96
N LYS A 127 -2.45 11.83 -7.25
CA LYS A 127 -1.83 11.63 -5.94
C LYS A 127 -2.89 11.55 -4.85
N ILE A 128 -2.81 10.54 -3.97
CA ILE A 128 -3.73 10.38 -2.82
C ILE A 128 -3.04 10.54 -1.47
N SER A 129 -1.71 10.40 -1.43
CA SER A 129 -0.93 10.64 -0.21
C SER A 129 0.52 10.95 -0.55
N GLU A 130 1.16 11.77 0.28
CA GLU A 130 2.60 11.97 0.30
C GLU A 130 3.08 12.11 1.75
N GLY A 131 4.23 11.50 2.04
CA GLY A 131 4.97 11.68 3.28
C GLY A 131 6.41 12.06 2.93
N GLY A 132 7.02 12.98 3.67
CA GLY A 132 8.38 13.45 3.35
C GLY A 132 9.09 14.06 4.54
N TYR A 133 9.71 15.22 4.34
CA TYR A 133 10.51 15.88 5.36
C TYR A 133 9.64 16.59 6.40
N ASP A 134 9.91 16.34 7.67
CA ASP A 134 9.34 17.06 8.80
C ASP A 134 10.37 18.06 9.36
N PRO A 135 10.17 19.38 9.15
CA PRO A 135 11.10 20.40 9.65
C PRO A 135 11.10 20.53 11.18
N ALA A 136 10.04 20.08 11.87
CA ALA A 136 9.97 20.18 13.33
C ALA A 136 10.90 19.15 14.01
N SER A 137 11.01 17.96 13.43
CA SER A 137 11.88 16.89 13.94
C SER A 137 13.20 16.74 13.17
N ASN A 138 13.35 17.43 12.04
CA ASN A 138 14.46 17.25 11.09
C ASN A 138 14.62 15.79 10.67
N THR A 139 13.51 15.12 10.37
CA THR A 139 13.49 13.73 9.94
C THR A 139 12.68 13.54 8.66
N TRP A 140 12.85 12.40 8.01
CA TRP A 140 12.11 12.01 6.83
C TRP A 140 11.15 10.87 7.14
N TYR A 141 10.02 10.84 6.43
CA TYR A 141 9.05 9.77 6.53
C TYR A 141 9.66 8.38 6.30
N GLN A 142 10.58 8.23 5.33
CA GLN A 142 11.28 6.96 5.09
C GLN A 142 12.04 6.47 6.34
N GLY A 143 12.79 7.34 7.01
CA GLY A 143 13.48 7.00 8.26
C GLY A 143 12.53 6.57 9.39
N ASN A 144 11.44 7.30 9.58
CA ASN A 144 10.49 7.04 10.68
C ASN A 144 9.59 5.81 10.45
N VAL A 145 9.39 5.42 9.19
CA VAL A 145 8.46 4.36 8.79
C VAL A 145 9.20 3.17 8.20
N LEU A 146 9.81 3.33 7.03
CA LEU A 146 10.42 2.23 6.29
C LEU A 146 11.67 1.67 6.98
N VAL A 147 12.61 2.53 7.40
CA VAL A 147 13.81 2.09 8.13
C VAL A 147 13.44 1.50 9.49
N ALA A 148 12.33 1.96 10.09
CA ALA A 148 11.78 1.40 11.31
C ALA A 148 11.01 0.08 11.11
N GLY A 149 10.94 -0.45 9.88
CA GLY A 149 10.27 -1.69 9.53
C GLY A 149 8.74 -1.61 9.56
N LYS A 150 8.16 -0.40 9.60
CA LYS A 150 6.72 -0.18 9.61
C LYS A 150 6.16 -0.13 8.19
N PRO A 151 4.90 -0.53 7.98
CA PRO A 151 4.27 -0.40 6.67
C PRO A 151 4.00 1.07 6.35
N VAL A 152 4.04 1.40 5.07
CA VAL A 152 3.50 2.67 4.57
C VAL A 152 1.99 2.53 4.49
N THR A 153 1.24 3.36 5.21
CA THR A 153 -0.23 3.36 5.17
C THR A 153 -0.76 4.55 4.39
N THR A 154 -1.91 4.37 3.75
CA THR A 154 -2.65 5.44 3.08
C THR A 154 -4.14 5.13 3.07
N THR A 155 -4.98 6.16 3.04
CA THR A 155 -6.44 6.00 3.00
C THR A 155 -6.95 6.21 1.58
N ILE A 156 -7.77 5.29 1.08
CA ILE A 156 -8.47 5.50 -0.20
C ILE A 156 -9.45 6.67 -0.01
N PRO A 157 -9.47 7.70 -0.88
CA PRO A 157 -10.39 8.82 -0.71
C PRO A 157 -11.85 8.35 -0.68
N ALA A 158 -12.62 8.76 0.34
CA ALA A 158 -13.96 8.23 0.60
C ALA A 158 -14.97 8.49 -0.52
N GLY A 159 -14.88 9.64 -1.19
CA GLY A 159 -15.75 10.00 -2.32
C GLY A 159 -15.30 9.44 -3.68
N LEU A 160 -14.15 8.76 -3.74
CA LEU A 160 -13.60 8.23 -4.99
C LEU A 160 -14.59 7.31 -5.69
N GLU A 161 -14.77 7.50 -6.99
CA GLU A 161 -15.64 6.64 -7.78
C GLU A 161 -15.19 5.15 -7.76
N ASN A 162 -16.17 4.25 -7.75
CA ASN A 162 -15.90 2.81 -7.82
C ASN A 162 -15.19 2.42 -9.12
N GLY A 163 -14.37 1.37 -9.06
CA GLY A 163 -13.71 0.85 -10.25
C GLY A 163 -12.43 0.08 -9.97
N VAL A 164 -11.78 -0.32 -11.05
CA VAL A 164 -10.48 -0.98 -11.01
C VAL A 164 -9.39 0.08 -11.17
N TYR A 165 -8.39 0.01 -10.30
CA TYR A 165 -7.26 0.95 -10.28
C TYR A 165 -5.93 0.20 -10.15
N LEU A 166 -4.86 0.86 -10.60
CA LEU A 166 -3.53 0.59 -10.10
C LEU A 166 -3.21 1.58 -8.97
N ALA A 167 -2.80 1.07 -7.82
CA ALA A 167 -2.17 1.85 -6.76
C ALA A 167 -0.66 1.82 -6.95
N ARG A 168 -0.06 2.97 -7.28
CA ARG A 168 1.37 3.14 -7.50
C ARG A 168 1.99 3.75 -6.25
N LEU A 169 2.78 2.96 -5.54
CA LEU A 169 3.63 3.46 -4.47
C LEU A 169 5.01 3.81 -5.04
N GLU A 170 5.51 4.97 -4.68
CA GLU A 170 6.82 5.47 -5.06
C GLU A 170 7.60 5.88 -3.81
N ILE A 171 8.78 5.31 -3.63
CA ILE A 171 9.77 5.77 -2.67
C ILE A 171 10.88 6.44 -3.47
N VAL A 172 11.27 7.67 -3.11
CA VAL A 172 12.38 8.37 -3.78
C VAL A 172 13.52 8.55 -2.79
N ALA A 173 14.62 7.83 -2.96
CA ALA A 173 15.79 8.02 -2.12
C ALA A 173 16.61 9.22 -2.63
N LEU A 174 16.93 10.14 -1.73
CA LEU A 174 17.57 11.43 -2.06
C LEU A 174 19.02 11.55 -1.63
N HIS A 175 19.63 10.47 -1.11
CA HIS A 175 21.00 10.48 -0.58
C HIS A 175 22.07 10.87 -1.62
N LEU A 176 21.76 10.82 -2.92
CA LEU A 176 22.64 11.28 -4.02
C LEU A 176 22.06 12.45 -4.82
N ALA A 177 20.93 13.04 -4.39
CA ALA A 177 20.16 14.01 -5.17
C ALA A 177 20.80 15.41 -5.32
N ALA A 178 21.97 15.65 -4.72
CA ALA A 178 22.71 16.91 -4.88
C ALA A 178 23.22 17.11 -6.32
N THR A 179 23.19 16.08 -7.16
CA THR A 179 23.51 16.14 -8.59
C THR A 179 22.33 15.68 -9.43
N GLU A 180 22.21 16.24 -10.65
CA GLU A 180 21.15 15.87 -11.58
C GLU A 180 21.23 14.36 -11.91
N GLY A 181 20.09 13.67 -11.83
CA GLY A 181 20.02 12.21 -11.99
C GLY A 181 20.47 11.41 -10.76
N GLY A 182 20.73 12.09 -9.65
CA GLY A 182 21.09 11.48 -8.38
C GLY A 182 19.92 10.82 -7.64
N ALA A 183 18.70 11.36 -7.75
CA ALA A 183 17.51 10.78 -7.13
C ALA A 183 17.21 9.36 -7.65
N GLU A 184 16.80 8.48 -6.75
CA GLU A 184 16.56 7.06 -7.02
C GLU A 184 15.10 6.68 -6.76
N PHE A 185 14.40 6.16 -7.77
CA PHE A 185 12.96 5.90 -7.70
C PHE A 185 12.66 4.41 -7.57
N TYR A 186 12.00 4.02 -6.48
CA TYR A 186 11.58 2.64 -6.22
C TYR A 186 10.06 2.59 -6.29
N ILE A 187 9.57 2.01 -7.39
CA ILE A 187 8.17 2.10 -7.78
C ILE A 187 7.58 0.70 -7.81
N SER A 188 6.36 0.56 -7.29
CA SER A 188 5.59 -0.68 -7.39
C SER A 188 4.11 -0.37 -7.57
N CYS A 189 3.45 -1.15 -8.42
CA CYS A 189 2.01 -1.08 -8.64
C CYS A 189 1.29 -2.23 -7.94
N THR A 190 0.10 -1.96 -7.40
CA THR A 190 -0.81 -2.95 -6.84
C THR A 190 -2.18 -2.81 -7.48
N GLN A 191 -2.77 -3.92 -7.90
CA GLN A 191 -4.08 -4.02 -8.54
C GLN A 191 -5.17 -3.99 -7.48
N ILE A 192 -6.00 -2.95 -7.50
CA ILE A 192 -7.08 -2.78 -6.53
C ILE A 192 -8.44 -2.58 -7.23
N LYS A 193 -9.51 -3.00 -6.56
CA LYS A 193 -10.89 -2.72 -6.96
C LYS A 193 -11.53 -1.91 -5.83
N VAL A 194 -11.79 -0.64 -6.09
CA VAL A 194 -12.46 0.27 -5.17
C VAL A 194 -13.97 0.01 -5.23
N VAL A 195 -14.55 -0.23 -4.05
CA VAL A 195 -15.99 -0.39 -3.80
C VAL A 195 -16.44 0.60 -2.73
N ASP A 196 -17.75 0.72 -2.51
CA ASP A 196 -18.37 1.59 -1.49
C ASP A 196 -17.95 3.07 -1.57
N GLY A 197 -17.52 3.53 -2.74
CA GLY A 197 -17.14 4.91 -3.02
C GLY A 197 -18.28 5.79 -3.50
N GLY A 198 -17.91 6.98 -3.97
CA GLY A 198 -18.83 8.00 -4.47
C GLY A 198 -18.82 8.12 -5.99
N SER A 199 -18.84 9.36 -6.46
CA SER A 199 -18.75 9.71 -7.89
C SER A 199 -17.62 10.69 -8.19
N ALA A 200 -16.77 11.00 -7.20
CA ALA A 200 -15.70 11.95 -7.38
C ALA A 200 -14.57 11.33 -8.20
N ALA A 201 -14.11 12.09 -9.19
CA ALA A 201 -12.96 11.77 -10.02
C ALA A 201 -12.02 12.98 -10.11
N PRO A 202 -10.70 12.79 -10.09
CA PRO A 202 -9.75 13.87 -10.30
C PRO A 202 -9.81 14.37 -11.74
N SER A 203 -9.50 15.65 -11.93
CA SER A 203 -9.51 16.32 -13.22
C SER A 203 -8.40 17.38 -13.29
N GLY A 204 -8.15 17.90 -14.49
CA GLY A 204 -7.22 19.02 -14.68
C GLY A 204 -5.79 18.71 -14.26
N ASP A 205 -5.21 19.59 -13.45
CA ASP A 205 -3.82 19.55 -12.98
C ASP A 205 -3.54 18.48 -11.93
N MET A 206 -4.57 17.82 -11.38
CA MET A 206 -4.41 16.64 -10.52
C MET A 206 -4.00 15.38 -11.30
N LEU A 207 -4.10 15.39 -12.63
CA LEU A 207 -3.82 14.25 -13.48
C LEU A 207 -2.46 14.38 -14.19
N VAL A 208 -1.62 13.35 -14.03
CA VAL A 208 -0.30 13.25 -14.69
C VAL A 208 -0.12 11.91 -15.38
N SER A 209 0.96 11.76 -16.15
CA SER A 209 1.36 10.50 -16.78
C SER A 209 2.76 10.10 -16.35
N PHE A 210 3.00 8.80 -16.23
CA PHE A 210 4.30 8.23 -15.94
C PHE A 210 4.70 7.30 -17.09
N PRO A 211 5.80 7.59 -17.82
CA PRO A 211 6.68 8.75 -17.69
C PRO A 211 6.02 10.08 -18.12
N GLY A 212 6.62 11.20 -17.70
CA GLY A 212 6.24 12.56 -18.14
C GLY A 212 5.90 13.55 -17.02
N ALA A 213 5.49 13.08 -15.84
CA ALA A 213 5.17 13.94 -14.70
C ALA A 213 6.37 14.69 -14.13
N TYR A 214 7.57 14.10 -14.24
CA TYR A 214 8.77 14.54 -13.55
C TYR A 214 9.86 15.00 -14.51
N LYS A 215 10.69 15.92 -14.03
CA LYS A 215 11.91 16.39 -14.70
C LYS A 215 13.11 16.18 -13.79
N PRO A 216 14.30 15.91 -14.35
CA PRO A 216 15.52 15.77 -13.55
C PRO A 216 15.85 17.00 -12.71
N THR A 217 15.39 18.17 -13.14
CA THR A 217 15.61 19.47 -12.50
C THR A 217 14.47 19.91 -11.58
N ASP A 218 13.46 19.06 -11.32
CA ASP A 218 12.45 19.38 -10.32
C ASP A 218 13.14 19.57 -8.96
N PRO A 219 12.78 20.59 -8.17
CA PRO A 219 13.50 20.96 -6.94
C PRO A 219 13.40 19.90 -5.83
N GLY A 220 12.52 18.91 -5.96
CA GLY A 220 12.46 17.76 -5.06
C GLY A 220 13.39 16.60 -5.47
N PHE A 221 13.98 16.64 -6.67
CA PHE A 221 14.86 15.60 -7.22
C PHE A 221 16.30 16.09 -7.49
N LEU A 222 16.49 17.40 -7.69
CA LEU A 222 17.79 18.07 -7.65
C LEU A 222 17.86 18.93 -6.40
N VAL A 223 18.40 18.36 -5.32
CA VAL A 223 18.37 18.96 -3.99
C VAL A 223 19.54 18.47 -3.13
N ASP A 224 20.24 19.40 -2.48
CA ASP A 224 21.21 19.09 -1.43
C ASP A 224 20.49 19.06 -0.07
N ILE A 225 20.24 17.84 0.42
CA ILE A 225 19.56 17.60 1.70
C ILE A 225 20.52 17.68 2.91
N TYR A 226 21.82 17.83 2.69
CA TYR A 226 22.85 17.81 3.73
C TYR A 226 23.41 19.20 4.06
N THR A 227 23.19 20.18 3.18
CA THR A 227 23.69 21.56 3.38
C THR A 227 22.54 22.56 3.51
N ASN A 228 22.33 23.09 4.72
CA ASN A 228 21.33 24.15 5.00
C ASN A 228 19.90 23.81 4.53
N PHE A 229 19.50 22.54 4.67
CA PHE A 229 18.19 22.04 4.26
C PHE A 229 17.16 22.21 5.38
N HIS A 230 16.04 22.89 5.07
CA HIS A 230 14.97 23.19 6.05
C HIS A 230 13.56 22.96 5.51
N SER A 231 13.42 22.64 4.22
CA SER A 231 12.11 22.46 3.58
C SER A 231 12.24 21.60 2.33
N TYR A 232 11.22 20.81 2.05
CA TYR A 232 11.15 19.98 0.85
C TYR A 232 10.03 20.42 -0.09
N SER A 233 10.34 20.51 -1.38
CA SER A 233 9.37 20.77 -2.44
C SER A 233 8.91 19.45 -3.03
N TYR A 234 7.68 19.03 -2.73
CA TYR A 234 7.11 17.80 -3.25
C TYR A 234 6.87 17.88 -4.76
N PRO A 235 7.45 16.95 -5.55
CA PRO A 235 7.17 16.88 -6.99
C PRO A 235 5.80 16.30 -7.31
N GLY A 236 5.40 16.44 -8.57
CA GLY A 236 4.14 15.90 -9.06
C GLY A 236 2.92 16.80 -8.83
N PRO A 237 1.71 16.28 -9.08
CA PRO A 237 0.48 17.07 -9.04
C PRO A 237 0.04 17.38 -7.61
N PRO A 238 -0.92 18.32 -7.44
CA PRO A 238 -1.70 18.46 -6.23
C PRO A 238 -2.39 17.14 -5.81
N MET A 239 -2.64 16.99 -4.51
CA MET A 239 -3.30 15.82 -3.96
C MET A 239 -4.81 15.85 -4.19
N PHE A 240 -5.38 14.71 -4.59
CA PHE A 240 -6.81 14.47 -4.67
C PHE A 240 -7.33 13.96 -3.32
N THR A 241 -8.29 14.67 -2.73
CA THR A 241 -8.83 14.37 -1.39
C THR A 241 -10.21 13.72 -1.42
N GLY A 242 -10.75 13.38 -2.60
CA GLY A 242 -12.01 12.63 -2.73
C GLY A 242 -13.27 13.46 -2.88
N GLY A 243 -13.23 14.78 -2.65
CA GLY A 243 -14.44 15.62 -2.60
C GLY A 243 -15.36 15.24 -1.42
N ASP A 244 -16.19 16.17 -0.94
CA ASP A 244 -17.10 15.87 0.17
C ASP A 244 -18.05 14.72 -0.22
N SER A 245 -17.97 13.61 0.50
CA SER A 245 -18.87 12.47 0.39
C SER A 245 -20.25 12.83 0.95
N SER A 246 -20.99 13.68 0.24
CA SER A 246 -22.44 13.62 0.35
C SER A 246 -22.91 12.42 -0.46
N PRO A 247 -23.60 11.43 0.16
CA PRO A 247 -24.24 10.38 -0.62
C PRO A 247 -25.16 11.05 -1.63
N ALA A 248 -25.10 10.59 -2.89
CA ALA A 248 -26.07 11.01 -3.89
C ALA A 248 -27.48 10.81 -3.29
N PRO A 249 -28.41 11.78 -3.41
CA PRO A 249 -29.79 11.54 -3.03
C PRO A 249 -30.24 10.27 -3.74
N GLN A 250 -30.58 9.23 -2.96
CA GLN A 250 -31.31 8.11 -3.51
C GLN A 250 -32.64 8.69 -3.95
N ASP A 251 -32.84 8.86 -5.25
CA ASP A 251 -34.17 9.13 -5.77
C ASP A 251 -35.10 8.04 -5.23
N PRO A 252 -36.21 8.40 -4.56
CA PRO A 252 -37.17 7.41 -4.14
C PRO A 252 -37.67 6.66 -5.38
N PRO A 253 -37.97 5.36 -5.27
CA PRO A 253 -38.40 4.59 -6.42
C PRO A 253 -39.67 5.22 -7.01
N THR A 254 -39.58 5.62 -8.28
CA THR A 254 -40.71 6.09 -9.08
C THR A 254 -41.79 5.01 -9.09
N GLN A 255 -42.88 5.24 -8.37
CA GLN A 255 -44.09 4.43 -8.52
C GLN A 255 -44.81 4.87 -9.79
N ASP A 256 -45.07 3.91 -10.66
CA ASP A 256 -45.91 4.04 -11.84
C ASP A 256 -47.34 4.43 -11.43
N PRO A 257 -48.03 5.38 -12.10
CA PRO A 257 -49.38 5.77 -11.71
C PRO A 257 -50.39 4.79 -12.29
N THR A 258 -51.08 4.06 -11.41
CA THR A 258 -52.33 3.37 -11.77
C THR A 258 -53.50 4.29 -11.42
N GLU A 259 -54.34 4.60 -12.41
CA GLU A 259 -55.66 5.23 -12.20
C GLU A 259 -56.53 4.37 -11.27
N THR A 260 -57.36 4.98 -10.41
CA THR A 260 -58.84 4.97 -10.49
C THR A 260 -59.47 5.48 -9.18
N GLY A 261 -60.43 6.41 -9.30
CA GLY A 261 -61.68 6.42 -8.51
C GLY A 261 -61.66 6.96 -7.08
N GLY A 262 -62.32 8.10 -6.86
CA GLY A 262 -62.47 8.74 -5.55
C GLY A 262 -63.62 8.23 -4.68
N SER A 263 -63.68 8.74 -3.43
CA SER A 263 -64.89 9.26 -2.76
C SER A 263 -64.55 9.68 -1.32
N SER A 264 -65.30 10.65 -0.84
CA SER A 264 -65.27 11.43 0.40
C SER A 264 -65.65 10.72 1.71
N GLY A 265 -65.24 11.33 2.85
CA GLY A 265 -65.78 11.16 4.22
C GLY A 265 -64.67 11.32 5.28
N GLU A 266 -64.47 12.48 5.91
CA GLU A 266 -65.15 13.08 7.07
C GLU A 266 -64.70 12.53 8.46
N GLU A 267 -63.88 13.37 9.13
CA GLU A 267 -63.83 13.78 10.55
C GLU A 267 -63.77 12.80 11.76
N THR A 268 -62.78 13.10 12.64
CA THR A 268 -62.81 13.20 14.14
C THR A 268 -62.14 12.14 15.04
N ALA A 269 -61.36 12.69 16.00
CA ALA A 269 -61.20 12.34 17.42
C ALA A 269 -60.10 11.37 17.91
N THR A 270 -59.03 11.98 18.46
CA THR A 270 -58.44 11.88 19.82
C THR A 270 -58.76 10.65 20.71
N ALA A 271 -57.71 10.00 21.26
CA ALA A 271 -57.62 9.63 22.69
C ALA A 271 -56.22 9.07 23.08
N THR A 272 -55.69 9.56 24.20
CA THR A 272 -54.61 8.98 25.03
C THR A 272 -55.22 8.53 26.37
N PRO A 273 -54.76 7.41 26.96
CA PRO A 273 -54.12 7.42 28.30
C PRO A 273 -52.92 6.42 28.36
N THR A 274 -51.74 6.58 29.02
CA THR A 274 -51.34 6.87 30.43
C THR A 274 -51.77 5.76 31.43
N PRO A 275 -50.99 5.40 32.49
CA PRO A 275 -49.62 4.85 32.58
C PRO A 275 -49.47 3.67 33.62
N THR A 276 -48.20 3.27 33.91
CA THR A 276 -47.64 2.65 35.17
C THR A 276 -47.85 1.14 35.48
N PRO A 277 -47.13 0.51 36.46
CA PRO A 277 -45.72 0.61 36.91
C PRO A 277 -45.01 -0.75 37.28
N GLN A 278 -43.68 -0.68 37.53
CA GLN A 278 -42.88 -1.43 38.57
C GLN A 278 -42.75 -2.98 38.49
N ASP A 279 -41.67 -3.68 38.86
CA ASP A 279 -40.26 -3.50 39.32
C ASP A 279 -39.71 -4.97 39.57
N PRO A 280 -38.67 -5.28 40.37
CA PRO A 280 -37.22 -5.26 40.16
C PRO A 280 -36.50 -6.64 40.26
N SER A 281 -35.16 -6.59 40.11
CA SER A 281 -34.12 -7.44 40.75
C SER A 281 -33.87 -8.83 40.14
N SER A 282 -32.63 -9.33 39.96
CA SER A 282 -31.44 -9.22 40.81
C SER A 282 -30.14 -9.58 40.07
N ASP A 283 -29.05 -8.89 40.42
CA ASP A 283 -27.63 -9.19 40.16
C ASP A 283 -27.13 -10.33 41.09
N PRO A 284 -26.00 -11.04 40.82
CA PRO A 284 -24.69 -10.55 41.30
C PRO A 284 -23.42 -10.92 40.47
N THR A 285 -22.56 -9.91 40.25
CA THR A 285 -21.12 -9.79 40.64
C THR A 285 -20.03 -10.88 40.32
N GLN A 286 -19.17 -10.57 39.31
CA GLN A 286 -17.66 -10.66 39.18
C GLN A 286 -16.86 -12.00 39.41
N PRO A 287 -15.53 -12.17 39.05
CA PRO A 287 -14.50 -11.31 38.40
C PRO A 287 -13.63 -12.02 37.28
N PRO A 288 -12.53 -11.42 36.73
CA PRO A 288 -11.98 -11.73 35.40
C PRO A 288 -10.78 -12.72 35.37
N SER A 289 -10.56 -13.34 34.21
CA SER A 289 -9.47 -14.31 33.95
C SER A 289 -8.35 -13.71 33.10
N GLN A 290 -7.11 -13.80 33.59
CA GLN A 290 -5.86 -13.50 32.88
C GLN A 290 -5.44 -14.61 31.88
N PRO A 291 -4.58 -14.31 30.90
CA PRO A 291 -4.10 -15.27 29.89
C PRO A 291 -2.87 -16.08 30.35
N THR A 292 -2.84 -17.36 29.98
CA THR A 292 -1.77 -18.33 30.26
C THR A 292 -0.68 -18.35 29.18
N LYS A 293 0.56 -18.54 29.64
CA LYS A 293 1.83 -18.62 28.89
C LYS A 293 2.07 -20.05 28.34
N PRO A 294 2.65 -20.24 27.14
CA PRO A 294 3.04 -21.58 26.66
C PRO A 294 4.43 -22.01 27.18
N PRO A 295 4.68 -23.32 27.40
CA PRO A 295 5.96 -23.82 27.87
C PRO A 295 6.97 -24.07 26.74
N SER A 296 8.22 -23.77 27.06
CA SER A 296 9.44 -24.11 26.35
C SER A 296 9.79 -25.60 26.49
N SER A 297 10.09 -26.29 25.39
CA SER A 297 10.92 -27.51 25.43
C SER A 297 11.81 -27.62 24.19
N CYS A 298 13.11 -27.48 24.43
CA CYS A 298 14.19 -27.71 23.49
C CYS A 298 14.64 -29.17 23.63
N SER A 299 14.51 -29.98 22.58
CA SER A 299 15.10 -31.33 22.53
C SER A 299 16.07 -31.45 21.36
N ARG A 300 17.37 -31.49 21.70
CA ARG A 300 18.46 -31.90 20.81
C ARG A 300 18.27 -33.35 20.38
N GLN A 301 18.28 -33.60 19.07
CA GLN A 301 18.58 -34.93 18.53
C GLN A 301 19.80 -34.86 17.61
N SER A 302 20.88 -35.49 18.08
CA SER A 302 22.12 -35.73 17.36
C SER A 302 21.90 -36.75 16.23
N ARG A 303 22.08 -36.36 14.96
CA ARG A 303 22.19 -37.31 13.85
C ARG A 303 23.65 -37.77 13.69
N ARG A 304 23.92 -39.00 14.14
CA ARG A 304 25.12 -39.77 13.77
C ARG A 304 25.06 -40.11 12.27
N ARG A 305 26.06 -39.69 11.49
CA ARG A 305 26.30 -40.18 10.13
C ARG A 305 27.00 -41.54 10.18
N SER A 306 26.35 -42.59 9.68
CA SER A 306 26.97 -43.88 9.39
C SER A 306 27.67 -43.82 8.03
N ARG A 307 28.95 -44.16 8.01
CA ARG A 307 29.75 -44.43 6.80
C ARG A 307 29.36 -45.80 6.25
N HIS A 308 29.05 -45.87 4.97
CA HIS A 308 29.13 -47.12 4.22
C HIS A 308 30.03 -46.94 3.00
N ARG A 309 31.19 -47.60 3.08
CA ARG A 309 32.06 -47.95 1.95
C ARG A 309 31.38 -49.04 1.14
N ARG A 310 31.38 -48.92 -0.18
CA ARG A 310 31.50 -50.08 -1.09
C ARG A 310 32.56 -49.78 -2.15
N ARG A 311 33.29 -50.84 -2.50
CA ARG A 311 34.50 -50.94 -3.32
C ARG A 311 34.14 -51.73 -4.59
N ALA A 312 34.96 -51.53 -5.64
CA ALA A 312 35.11 -52.34 -6.86
C ALA A 312 33.92 -52.31 -7.83
N TYR A 313 34.08 -52.18 -9.14
CA TYR A 313 35.21 -52.40 -10.05
C TYR A 313 35.48 -51.17 -10.93
#